data_AF-A0A7C1KVI8-F1
#
_entry.id   AF-A0A7C1KVI8-F1
#
_cell.length_a   1.000
_cell.length_b   1.000
_cell.length_c   1.000
_cell.angle_alpha   90.00
_cell.angle_beta   90.00
_cell.angle_gamma   90.00
#
_symmetry.space_group_name_H-M   'P 1'
#
loop_
_entity.id
_entity.type
_entity.pdbx_description
1 polymer ?
#
loop_
_entity_poly.entity_id
_entity_poly.type
_entity_poly.pdbx_seq_one_letter_code
_entity_poly.pdbx_strand_id
1 'polypeptide(L)'
;MEKSIRSHIGSKYHLVGVKFLKDAAPVADERFKRPKKPIMFCQAVRKAADGEAFQMQLEDEACPSAMVALGFEEPVYIDVQPRIDPAEVKTVLIGPYEEVPDPDVGLLILNPRQAMELSSIIKGFQSQFSGSIAVCGEAAALPYMEKTANISFLCNGARVSADFRDNEVILGAPPQTFSDLAEKIDILSKTCGALCGCKTSDIPPRIIRSFGKIGFEKSTDYFFGKISGKNIRIYLNKDFNGKLAYMTLHLPIKGDAKAAEPFKKSVRGKWTDLSVTYNVGDIGVELNTGKGLKEFIAQIVEKVQV
;
A
#
# COMPACT_ATOMS: atom_id res chain seq x y z
N MET A 1 -8.07 -13.70 1.58
CA MET A 1 -7.65 -12.36 1.10
C MET A 1 -7.34 -11.44 2.28
N GLU A 2 -8.24 -11.35 3.25
CA GLU A 2 -8.16 -10.46 4.42
C GLU A 2 -6.82 -10.55 5.16
N LYS A 3 -6.33 -11.77 5.40
CA LYS A 3 -5.09 -12.01 6.16
C LYS A 3 -3.87 -11.31 5.55
N SER A 4 -3.76 -11.27 4.21
CA SER A 4 -2.64 -10.60 3.53
C SER A 4 -2.68 -9.10 3.82
N ILE A 5 -3.84 -8.47 3.58
CA ILE A 5 -4.05 -7.04 3.82
C ILE A 5 -3.78 -6.67 5.27
N ARG A 6 -4.40 -7.38 6.22
CA ARG A 6 -4.26 -7.10 7.66
C ARG A 6 -2.82 -7.22 8.14
N SER A 7 -2.11 -8.27 7.71
CA SER A 7 -0.71 -8.45 8.14
C SER A 7 0.21 -7.36 7.57
N HIS A 8 -0.06 -6.91 6.34
CA HIS A 8 0.73 -5.87 5.69
C HIS A 8 0.63 -4.53 6.43
N ILE A 9 -0.59 -4.10 6.76
CA ILE A 9 -0.82 -2.81 7.44
C ILE A 9 -0.76 -2.92 8.97
N GLY A 10 -0.52 -4.11 9.51
CA GLY A 10 -0.55 -4.38 10.96
C GLY A 10 -1.88 -4.01 11.61
N SER A 11 -3.01 -4.24 10.93
CA SER A 11 -4.33 -3.90 11.48
C SER A 11 -4.75 -4.92 12.53
N LYS A 12 -5.18 -4.43 13.69
CA LYS A 12 -5.79 -5.25 14.74
C LYS A 12 -7.22 -5.68 14.37
N TYR A 13 -7.94 -4.85 13.62
CA TYR A 13 -9.33 -5.09 13.23
C TYR A 13 -9.42 -6.02 12.02
N HIS A 14 -10.48 -6.82 11.99
CA HIS A 14 -10.91 -7.55 10.81
C HIS A 14 -11.35 -6.60 9.69
N LEU A 15 -11.18 -7.03 8.45
CA LEU A 15 -11.96 -6.46 7.34
C LEU A 15 -13.41 -6.87 7.58
N VAL A 16 -14.34 -5.92 7.50
CA VAL A 16 -15.76 -6.17 7.72
C VAL A 16 -16.45 -6.31 6.37
N GLY A 17 -17.19 -7.40 6.17
CA GLY A 17 -18.07 -7.56 5.03
C GLY A 17 -19.46 -7.00 5.35
N VAL A 18 -20.08 -6.38 4.36
CA VAL A 18 -21.47 -5.93 4.40
C VAL A 18 -22.20 -6.44 3.17
N LYS A 19 -23.39 -7.01 3.38
CA LYS A 19 -24.28 -7.46 2.31
C LYS A 19 -25.67 -6.90 2.47
N PHE A 20 -26.23 -6.39 1.38
CA PHE A 20 -27.57 -5.80 1.34
C PHE A 20 -28.54 -6.79 0.70
N LEU A 21 -29.54 -7.24 1.46
CA LEU A 21 -30.55 -8.19 1.02
C LEU A 21 -31.89 -7.50 0.85
N LYS A 22 -32.57 -7.77 -0.26
CA LYS A 22 -33.94 -7.32 -0.54
C LYS A 22 -35.01 -8.18 0.13
N ASP A 23 -34.61 -9.28 0.77
CA ASP A 23 -35.49 -10.20 1.49
C ASP A 23 -35.33 -10.00 3.01
N ALA A 24 -36.44 -10.12 3.72
CA ALA A 24 -36.52 -10.11 5.18
C ALA A 24 -36.38 -11.52 5.79
N ALA A 25 -36.32 -12.57 4.97
CA ALA A 25 -36.12 -13.93 5.43
C ALA A 25 -34.82 -14.03 6.28
N PRO A 26 -34.89 -14.59 7.50
CA PRO A 26 -33.71 -14.73 8.34
C PRO A 26 -32.65 -15.58 7.64
N VAL A 27 -31.40 -15.14 7.73
CA VAL A 27 -30.28 -15.96 7.27
C VAL A 27 -30.14 -17.14 8.25
N ALA A 28 -30.17 -18.35 7.70
CA ALA A 28 -30.15 -19.60 8.48
C ALA A 28 -28.83 -19.86 9.24
N ASP A 29 -27.79 -19.08 8.93
CA ASP A 29 -26.49 -19.20 9.57
C ASP A 29 -26.52 -18.62 10.99
N GLU A 30 -26.32 -19.50 11.97
CA GLU A 30 -26.39 -19.16 13.40
C GLU A 30 -25.37 -18.10 13.84
N ARG A 31 -24.33 -17.83 13.05
CA ARG A 31 -23.36 -16.76 13.33
C ARG A 31 -23.99 -15.38 13.23
N PHE A 32 -24.88 -15.19 12.27
CA PHE A 32 -25.55 -13.92 12.03
C PHE A 32 -26.78 -13.81 12.91
N LYS A 33 -26.66 -13.18 14.07
CA LYS A 33 -27.78 -13.00 15.00
C LYS A 33 -28.32 -11.57 14.91
N ARG A 34 -29.64 -11.43 15.05
CA ARG A 34 -30.25 -10.11 15.28
C ARG A 34 -29.78 -9.57 16.64
N PRO A 35 -29.48 -8.27 16.76
CA PRO A 35 -29.08 -7.70 18.03
C PRO A 35 -30.25 -7.75 19.03
N LYS A 36 -29.95 -8.00 20.32
CA LYS A 36 -30.98 -8.12 21.38
C LYS A 36 -31.76 -6.83 21.63
N LYS A 37 -31.20 -5.70 21.22
CA LYS A 37 -31.76 -4.36 21.30
C LYS A 37 -31.29 -3.58 20.06
N PRO A 38 -32.02 -2.55 19.62
CA PRO A 38 -31.56 -1.73 18.51
C PRO A 38 -30.17 -1.15 18.77
N ILE A 39 -29.31 -1.20 17.75
CA ILE A 39 -27.95 -0.67 17.76
C ILE A 39 -27.72 0.15 16.49
N MET A 40 -26.74 1.05 16.51
CA MET A 40 -26.39 1.81 15.32
C MET A 40 -25.55 0.96 14.37
N PHE A 41 -25.72 1.11 13.05
CA PHE A 41 -24.90 0.43 12.05
C PHE A 41 -23.38 0.56 12.31
N CYS A 42 -22.92 1.74 12.70
CA CYS A 42 -21.51 1.96 13.05
C CYS A 42 -21.05 1.12 14.25
N GLN A 43 -21.93 0.85 15.23
CA GLN A 43 -21.64 -0.04 16.36
C GLN A 43 -21.54 -1.49 15.89
N ALA A 44 -22.44 -1.92 15.00
CA ALA A 44 -22.40 -3.26 14.42
C ALA A 44 -21.11 -3.47 13.60
N VAL A 45 -20.71 -2.48 12.78
CA VAL A 45 -19.44 -2.51 12.04
C VAL A 45 -18.24 -2.56 12.98
N ARG A 46 -18.23 -1.78 14.06
CA ARG A 46 -17.13 -1.83 15.05
C ARG A 46 -17.01 -3.20 15.70
N LYS A 47 -18.13 -3.77 16.12
CA LYS A 47 -18.16 -5.11 16.71
C LYS A 47 -17.77 -6.20 15.71
N ALA A 48 -18.16 -6.04 14.46
CA ALA A 48 -17.76 -6.95 13.39
C ALA A 48 -16.27 -6.88 13.09
N ALA A 49 -15.68 -5.70 13.19
CA ALA A 49 -14.23 -5.53 13.14
C ALA A 49 -13.49 -6.26 14.28
N ASP A 50 -14.17 -6.55 15.40
CA ASP A 50 -13.67 -7.35 16.52
C ASP A 50 -14.10 -8.83 16.46
N GLY A 51 -14.82 -9.25 15.42
CA GLY A 51 -15.18 -10.65 15.16
C GLY A 51 -16.65 -11.03 15.37
N GLU A 52 -17.53 -10.10 15.75
CA GLU A 52 -18.97 -10.39 15.87
C GLU A 52 -19.68 -10.37 14.50
N ALA A 53 -20.83 -11.04 14.38
CA ALA A 53 -21.63 -11.03 13.15
C ALA A 53 -23.12 -10.76 13.43
N PHE A 54 -23.76 -9.98 12.56
CA PHE A 54 -25.12 -9.50 12.71
C PHE A 54 -25.91 -9.62 11.42
N GLN A 55 -27.18 -9.96 11.55
CA GLN A 55 -28.19 -9.65 10.54
C GLN A 55 -29.10 -8.57 11.13
N MET A 56 -29.19 -7.42 10.47
CA MET A 56 -29.96 -6.27 10.96
C MET A 56 -31.11 -5.95 9.99
N GLN A 57 -32.30 -5.71 10.54
CA GLN A 57 -33.46 -5.19 9.83
C GLN A 57 -33.76 -3.76 10.27
N LEU A 58 -34.76 -3.12 9.65
CA LEU A 58 -35.14 -1.73 9.95
C LEU A 58 -35.36 -1.49 11.45
N GLU A 59 -36.04 -2.40 12.14
CA GLU A 59 -36.33 -2.31 13.58
C GLU A 59 -35.10 -2.51 14.49
N ASP A 60 -33.99 -3.01 13.95
CA ASP A 60 -32.72 -3.19 14.68
C ASP A 60 -31.81 -1.96 14.60
N GLU A 61 -32.04 -1.07 13.64
CA GLU A 61 -31.22 0.12 13.44
C GLU A 61 -31.66 1.23 14.41
N ALA A 62 -30.72 1.81 15.15
CA ALA A 62 -31.03 2.88 16.11
C ALA A 62 -30.82 4.30 15.53
N CYS A 63 -30.13 4.43 14.40
CA CYS A 63 -29.85 5.72 13.76
C CYS A 63 -30.79 5.98 12.57
N PRO A 64 -31.69 6.99 12.64
CA PRO A 64 -32.59 7.32 11.54
C PRO A 64 -31.86 7.62 10.22
N SER A 65 -30.72 8.30 10.29
CA SER A 65 -29.92 8.58 9.09
C SER A 65 -29.34 7.31 8.46
N ALA A 66 -29.05 6.28 9.26
CA ALA A 66 -28.61 4.98 8.74
C ALA A 66 -29.77 4.19 8.13
N MET A 67 -31.00 4.30 8.67
CA MET A 67 -32.19 3.68 8.08
C MET A 67 -32.37 4.11 6.62
N VAL A 68 -32.28 5.42 6.37
CA VAL A 68 -32.36 6.00 5.02
C VAL A 68 -31.11 5.66 4.19
N ALA A 69 -29.90 5.89 4.73
CA ALA A 69 -28.66 5.71 3.98
C ALA A 69 -28.46 4.27 3.49
N LEU A 70 -28.83 3.27 4.31
CA LEU A 70 -28.72 1.86 3.98
C LEU A 70 -29.90 1.35 3.14
N GLY A 71 -30.85 2.22 2.76
CA GLY A 71 -31.96 1.87 1.87
C GLY A 71 -33.05 1.02 2.53
N PHE A 72 -33.23 1.11 3.85
CA PHE A 72 -34.35 0.45 4.53
C PHE A 72 -35.68 1.17 4.29
N GLU A 73 -35.65 2.50 4.17
CA GLU A 73 -36.80 3.37 3.94
C GLU A 73 -36.44 4.55 3.04
N GLU A 74 -37.44 5.06 2.30
CA GLU A 74 -37.27 6.26 1.48
C GLU A 74 -37.29 7.53 2.34
N PRO A 75 -36.50 8.57 1.98
CA PRO A 75 -36.57 9.85 2.66
C PRO A 75 -37.92 10.54 2.44
N VAL A 76 -38.53 11.04 3.52
CA VAL A 76 -39.86 11.68 3.45
C VAL A 76 -39.77 13.19 3.16
N TYR A 77 -38.80 13.90 3.74
CA TYR A 77 -38.73 15.37 3.68
C TYR A 77 -37.45 15.92 3.07
N ILE A 78 -36.31 15.33 3.40
CA ILE A 78 -34.98 15.77 2.95
C ILE A 78 -34.28 14.54 2.38
N ASP A 79 -33.86 14.62 1.12
CA ASP A 79 -33.07 13.55 0.51
C ASP A 79 -31.66 13.55 1.14
N VAL A 80 -31.34 12.46 1.82
CA VAL A 80 -30.07 12.28 2.52
C VAL A 80 -29.15 11.49 1.59
N GLN A 81 -28.08 12.14 1.13
CA GLN A 81 -27.09 11.55 0.24
C GLN A 81 -25.70 11.54 0.88
N PRO A 82 -24.89 10.49 0.67
CA PRO A 82 -25.18 9.30 -0.16
C PRO A 82 -26.09 8.24 0.51
N ARG A 83 -26.97 7.62 -0.27
CA ARG A 83 -27.83 6.48 0.16
C ARG A 83 -27.95 5.39 -0.91
N ILE A 84 -28.45 4.23 -0.50
CA ILE A 84 -28.91 3.18 -1.42
C ILE A 84 -30.28 3.59 -1.97
N ASP A 85 -30.38 3.68 -3.30
CA ASP A 85 -31.57 4.14 -4.02
C ASP A 85 -31.85 3.19 -5.21
N PRO A 86 -33.05 2.59 -5.32
CA PRO A 86 -34.20 2.70 -4.42
C PRO A 86 -34.02 1.98 -3.07
N ALA A 87 -34.82 2.38 -2.06
CA ALA A 87 -34.81 1.81 -0.71
C ALA A 87 -35.48 0.42 -0.66
N GLU A 88 -34.83 -0.56 -1.28
CA GLU A 88 -35.30 -1.95 -1.36
C GLU A 88 -34.65 -2.89 -0.35
N VAL A 89 -33.77 -2.39 0.52
CA VAL A 89 -33.05 -3.23 1.50
C VAL A 89 -33.99 -3.60 2.64
N LYS A 90 -34.03 -4.89 2.97
CA LYS A 90 -34.81 -5.43 4.09
C LYS A 90 -33.94 -6.00 5.20
N THR A 91 -32.78 -6.54 4.82
CA THR A 91 -31.81 -7.08 5.78
C THR A 91 -30.40 -6.68 5.37
N VAL A 92 -29.57 -6.31 6.34
CA VAL A 92 -28.14 -6.03 6.17
C VAL A 92 -27.35 -7.06 6.97
N LEU A 93 -26.49 -7.82 6.29
CA LEU A 93 -25.53 -8.72 6.95
C LEU A 93 -24.23 -7.99 7.19
N ILE A 94 -23.67 -8.15 8.39
CA ILE A 94 -22.44 -7.48 8.81
C ILE A 94 -21.61 -8.51 9.57
N GLY A 95 -20.33 -8.64 9.26
CA GLY A 95 -19.45 -9.58 9.96
C GLY A 95 -18.03 -9.52 9.45
N PRO A 96 -17.11 -10.34 9.97
CA PRO A 96 -15.80 -10.52 9.36
C PRO A 96 -15.95 -10.88 7.88
N TYR A 97 -15.15 -10.27 7.02
CA TYR A 97 -15.35 -10.29 5.58
C TYR A 97 -15.42 -11.71 5.00
N GLU A 98 -14.54 -12.59 5.46
CA GLU A 98 -14.48 -13.99 4.99
C GLU A 98 -15.66 -14.85 5.52
N GLU A 99 -16.45 -14.34 6.47
CA GLU A 99 -17.63 -15.03 7.00
C GLU A 99 -18.95 -14.59 6.34
N VAL A 100 -18.97 -13.40 5.73
CA VAL A 100 -20.13 -12.87 5.01
C VAL A 100 -20.18 -13.52 3.61
N PRO A 101 -21.26 -14.20 3.22
CA PRO A 101 -21.34 -14.84 1.90
C PRO A 101 -21.48 -13.80 0.79
N ASP A 102 -20.53 -13.72 -0.14
CA ASP A 102 -20.49 -12.76 -1.26
C ASP A 102 -20.84 -11.32 -0.80
N PRO A 103 -19.98 -10.68 0.00
CA PRO A 103 -20.25 -9.34 0.53
C PRO A 103 -20.29 -8.33 -0.61
N ASP A 104 -21.18 -7.35 -0.53
CA ASP A 104 -21.32 -6.30 -1.55
C ASP A 104 -20.32 -5.16 -1.35
N VAL A 105 -19.94 -4.91 -0.10
CA VAL A 105 -18.98 -3.88 0.32
C VAL A 105 -18.10 -4.43 1.43
N GLY A 106 -16.81 -4.10 1.39
CA GLY A 106 -15.91 -4.27 2.51
C GLY A 106 -15.64 -2.94 3.21
N LEU A 107 -15.58 -2.97 4.54
CA LEU A 107 -15.27 -1.85 5.39
C LEU A 107 -14.00 -2.13 6.21
N LEU A 108 -13.06 -1.21 6.18
CA LEU A 108 -11.79 -1.36 6.89
C LEU A 108 -11.54 -0.14 7.78
N ILE A 109 -11.41 -0.37 9.08
CA ILE A 109 -11.05 0.66 10.06
C ILE A 109 -9.53 0.84 10.00
N LEU A 110 -9.09 2.07 9.75
CA LEU A 110 -7.70 2.43 9.50
C LEU A 110 -7.28 3.62 10.35
N ASN A 111 -5.97 3.80 10.52
CA ASN A 111 -5.41 5.11 10.88
C ASN A 111 -4.86 5.83 9.64
N PRO A 112 -4.55 7.15 9.72
CA PRO A 112 -4.03 7.92 8.58
C PRO A 112 -2.79 7.31 7.91
N ARG A 113 -1.89 6.69 8.69
CA ARG A 113 -0.71 6.04 8.14
C ARG A 113 -1.09 4.83 7.30
N GLN A 114 -1.97 3.96 7.80
CA GLN A 114 -2.43 2.79 7.06
C GLN A 114 -3.21 3.18 5.80
N ALA A 115 -4.06 4.23 5.88
CA ALA A 115 -4.75 4.77 4.72
C ALA A 115 -3.77 5.26 3.63
N MET A 116 -2.69 5.94 4.02
CA MET A 116 -1.62 6.38 3.12
C MET A 116 -0.84 5.19 2.52
N GLU A 117 -0.54 4.17 3.31
CA GLU A 117 0.15 2.96 2.83
C GLU A 117 -0.69 2.26 1.77
N LEU A 118 -1.99 2.03 2.03
CA LEU A 118 -2.91 1.41 1.08
C LEU A 118 -3.09 2.27 -0.19
N SER A 119 -3.23 3.60 -0.04
CA SER A 119 -3.39 4.50 -1.19
C SER A 119 -2.20 4.42 -2.14
N SER A 120 -0.99 4.28 -1.61
CA SER A 120 0.23 4.14 -2.42
C SER A 120 0.23 2.87 -3.29
N ILE A 121 -0.44 1.81 -2.84
CA ILE A 121 -0.49 0.51 -3.54
C ILE A 121 -1.48 0.57 -4.71
N ILE A 122 -2.63 1.21 -4.51
CA ILE A 122 -3.70 1.22 -5.52
C ILE A 122 -3.75 2.49 -6.37
N LYS A 123 -2.75 3.37 -6.25
CA LYS A 123 -2.62 4.66 -6.95
C LYS A 123 -3.62 5.74 -6.50
N GLY A 124 -3.90 5.77 -5.20
CA GLY A 124 -4.74 6.77 -4.55
C GLY A 124 -6.14 6.24 -4.22
N PHE A 125 -6.78 6.90 -3.26
CA PHE A 125 -8.20 6.78 -2.98
C PHE A 125 -8.86 8.14 -3.21
N GLN A 126 -10.13 8.14 -3.60
CA GLN A 126 -10.97 9.32 -3.49
C GLN A 126 -11.57 9.38 -2.08
N SER A 127 -11.82 10.60 -1.61
CA SER A 127 -12.47 10.84 -0.31
C SER A 127 -13.55 11.88 -0.51
N GLN A 128 -14.79 11.44 -0.32
CA GLN A 128 -15.99 12.24 -0.30
C GLN A 128 -16.63 12.08 1.07
N PHE A 129 -16.68 13.18 1.83
CA PHE A 129 -17.24 13.19 3.17
C PHE A 129 -17.90 14.54 3.50
N SER A 130 -18.95 14.48 4.30
CA SER A 130 -19.63 15.63 4.93
C SER A 130 -19.61 15.52 6.46
N GLY A 131 -19.31 14.33 7.00
CA GLY A 131 -19.29 14.08 8.44
C GLY A 131 -20.69 13.91 9.05
N SER A 132 -21.74 13.86 8.23
CA SER A 132 -23.13 13.67 8.68
C SER A 132 -23.57 12.20 8.66
N ILE A 133 -23.24 11.45 7.61
CA ILE A 133 -23.61 10.04 7.42
C ILE A 133 -22.42 9.18 6.99
N ALA A 134 -21.43 9.07 7.88
CA ALA A 134 -20.14 8.51 7.52
C ALA A 134 -20.12 6.99 7.26
N VAL A 135 -20.36 6.17 8.28
CA VAL A 135 -20.18 4.71 8.13
C VAL A 135 -21.28 4.10 7.25
N CYS A 136 -22.53 4.54 7.44
CA CYS A 136 -23.68 4.07 6.67
C CYS A 136 -23.71 4.62 5.23
N GLY A 137 -23.57 5.93 5.07
CA GLY A 137 -23.63 6.59 3.76
C GLY A 137 -22.30 6.55 3.03
N GLU A 138 -21.31 7.28 3.54
CA GLU A 138 -20.04 7.53 2.84
C GLU A 138 -19.18 6.27 2.66
N ALA A 139 -19.22 5.32 3.60
CA ALA A 139 -18.40 4.11 3.55
C ALA A 139 -19.16 2.85 3.11
N ALA A 140 -20.47 2.75 3.32
CA ALA A 140 -21.23 1.58 2.90
C ALA A 140 -22.08 1.84 1.64
N ALA A 141 -23.01 2.80 1.70
CA ALA A 141 -23.92 3.07 0.59
C ALA A 141 -23.22 3.61 -0.66
N LEU A 142 -22.30 4.57 -0.52
CA LEU A 142 -21.61 5.18 -1.65
C LEU A 142 -20.77 4.14 -2.43
N PRO A 143 -19.89 3.33 -1.79
CA PRO A 143 -19.18 2.27 -2.52
C PRO A 143 -20.09 1.17 -3.09
N TYR A 144 -21.22 0.92 -2.44
CA TYR A 144 -22.21 -0.03 -2.96
C TYR A 144 -22.84 0.47 -4.26
N MET A 145 -23.23 1.75 -4.32
CA MET A 145 -23.91 2.35 -5.47
C MET A 145 -22.93 2.64 -6.61
N GLU A 146 -21.84 3.33 -6.31
CA GLU A 146 -20.90 3.82 -7.32
C GLU A 146 -19.85 2.79 -7.73
N LYS A 147 -19.75 1.65 -7.01
CA LYS A 147 -18.71 0.63 -7.21
C LYS A 147 -17.30 1.22 -7.18
N THR A 148 -17.09 2.27 -6.40
CA THR A 148 -15.80 2.93 -6.18
C THR A 148 -15.44 2.94 -4.71
N ALA A 149 -14.14 2.98 -4.41
CA ALA A 149 -13.65 3.05 -3.04
C ALA A 149 -13.74 4.49 -2.51
N ASN A 150 -14.16 4.64 -1.24
CA ASN A 150 -14.24 5.93 -0.57
C ASN A 150 -13.68 5.86 0.85
N ILE A 151 -12.92 6.88 1.24
CA ILE A 151 -12.46 7.09 2.62
C ILE A 151 -13.33 8.16 3.28
N SER A 152 -13.86 7.84 4.46
CA SER A 152 -14.59 8.77 5.33
C SER A 152 -13.82 9.06 6.63
N PHE A 153 -13.93 10.30 7.08
CA PHE A 153 -13.38 10.79 8.36
C PHE A 153 -14.32 10.60 9.55
N LEU A 154 -15.39 9.82 9.36
CA LEU A 154 -16.38 9.47 10.38
C LEU A 154 -17.29 10.64 10.79
N CYS A 155 -18.50 10.31 11.26
CA CYS A 155 -19.45 11.26 11.80
C CYS A 155 -19.37 11.25 13.33
N ASN A 156 -19.95 12.27 13.97
CA ASN A 156 -19.96 12.36 15.43
C ASN A 156 -20.63 11.15 16.08
N GLY A 157 -21.70 10.62 15.47
CA GLY A 157 -22.37 9.41 15.95
C GLY A 157 -21.47 8.18 15.97
N ALA A 158 -20.61 8.00 14.97
CA ALA A 158 -19.64 6.90 14.98
C ALA A 158 -18.61 7.06 16.11
N ARG A 159 -18.15 8.28 16.39
CA ARG A 159 -17.19 8.55 17.47
C ARG A 159 -17.79 8.32 18.86
N VAL A 160 -18.96 8.91 19.10
CA VAL A 160 -19.61 8.89 20.43
C VAL A 160 -20.26 7.53 20.73
N SER A 161 -20.97 6.94 19.76
CA SER A 161 -21.77 5.74 20.00
C SER A 161 -21.00 4.44 19.74
N ALA A 162 -20.06 4.44 18.78
CA ALA A 162 -19.33 3.25 18.36
C ALA A 162 -17.83 3.27 18.72
N ASP A 163 -17.38 4.24 19.52
CA ASP A 163 -16.01 4.35 20.05
C ASP A 163 -14.93 4.32 18.96
N PHE A 164 -15.21 4.96 17.83
CA PHE A 164 -14.18 5.24 16.84
C PHE A 164 -13.29 6.38 17.33
N ARG A 165 -11.97 6.15 17.30
CA ARG A 165 -10.98 7.08 17.86
C ARG A 165 -10.70 8.26 16.93
N ASP A 166 -10.16 9.34 17.49
CA ASP A 166 -9.79 10.57 16.75
C ASP A 166 -8.84 10.31 15.59
N ASN A 167 -7.96 9.31 15.74
CA ASN A 167 -7.01 8.89 14.71
C ASN A 167 -7.51 7.73 13.85
N GLU A 168 -8.79 7.36 13.93
CA GLU A 168 -9.40 6.34 13.08
C GLU A 168 -10.17 7.01 11.93
N VAL A 169 -10.06 6.39 10.75
CA VAL A 169 -10.82 6.66 9.53
C VAL A 169 -11.39 5.33 9.03
N ILE A 170 -12.34 5.37 8.12
CA ILE A 170 -12.91 4.16 7.54
C ILE A 170 -12.80 4.18 6.02
N LEU A 171 -12.31 3.08 5.45
CA LEU A 171 -12.30 2.81 4.03
C LEU A 171 -13.47 1.90 3.71
N GLY A 172 -14.35 2.35 2.83
CA GLY A 172 -15.37 1.54 2.19
C GLY A 172 -15.02 1.25 0.75
N ALA A 173 -15.17 0.01 0.30
CA ALA A 173 -14.81 -0.37 -1.06
C ALA A 173 -15.57 -1.61 -1.56
N PRO A 174 -15.76 -1.76 -2.88
CA PRO A 174 -16.30 -2.99 -3.44
C PRO A 174 -15.29 -4.16 -3.30
N PRO A 175 -15.77 -5.42 -3.34
CA PRO A 175 -14.93 -6.62 -3.25
C PRO A 175 -13.72 -6.63 -4.18
N GLN A 176 -13.93 -6.17 -5.43
CA GLN A 176 -12.86 -6.13 -6.43
C GLN A 176 -11.66 -5.30 -5.96
N THR A 177 -11.88 -4.17 -5.28
CA THR A 177 -10.79 -3.33 -4.77
C THR A 177 -9.94 -4.05 -3.73
N PHE A 178 -10.57 -4.84 -2.85
CA PHE A 178 -9.82 -5.62 -1.86
C PHE A 178 -9.05 -6.78 -2.49
N SER A 179 -9.63 -7.43 -3.51
CA SER A 179 -8.95 -8.47 -4.28
C SER A 179 -7.69 -7.91 -4.97
N ASP A 180 -7.85 -6.78 -5.68
CA ASP A 180 -6.74 -6.08 -6.34
C ASP A 180 -5.67 -5.63 -5.34
N LEU A 181 -6.10 -5.16 -4.17
CA LEU A 181 -5.18 -4.73 -3.11
C LEU A 181 -4.37 -5.91 -2.58
N ALA A 182 -5.00 -7.04 -2.30
CA ALA A 182 -4.32 -8.25 -1.82
C ALA A 182 -3.32 -8.78 -2.85
N GLU A 183 -3.70 -8.83 -4.14
CA GLU A 183 -2.80 -9.24 -5.21
C GLU A 183 -1.56 -8.33 -5.28
N LYS A 184 -1.75 -7.01 -5.25
CA LYS A 184 -0.64 -6.04 -5.30
C LYS A 184 0.25 -6.12 -4.06
N ILE A 185 -0.31 -6.33 -2.87
CA ILE A 185 0.45 -6.55 -1.64
C ILE A 185 1.31 -7.81 -1.77
N ASP A 186 0.74 -8.90 -2.29
CA ASP A 186 1.48 -10.15 -2.48
C ASP A 186 2.62 -9.98 -3.50
N ILE A 187 2.43 -9.19 -4.57
CA ILE A 187 3.49 -8.84 -5.51
C ILE A 187 4.57 -7.98 -4.82
N LEU A 188 4.18 -6.96 -4.06
CA LEU A 188 5.10 -6.08 -3.33
C LEU A 188 5.96 -6.83 -2.32
N SER A 189 5.37 -7.82 -1.64
CA SER A 189 6.10 -8.67 -0.69
C SER A 189 7.24 -9.46 -1.37
N LYS A 190 7.09 -9.79 -2.67
CA LYS A 190 8.10 -10.47 -3.48
C LYS A 190 9.20 -9.52 -3.99
N THR A 191 8.97 -8.21 -4.00
CA THR A 191 9.87 -7.17 -4.54
C THR A 191 10.46 -6.26 -3.45
N CYS A 192 10.93 -6.86 -2.35
CA CYS A 192 11.54 -6.18 -1.19
C CYS A 192 10.60 -5.27 -0.37
N GLY A 193 9.29 -5.23 -0.67
CA GLY A 193 8.27 -4.60 0.18
C GLY A 193 8.36 -3.07 0.33
N ALA A 194 9.20 -2.40 -0.46
CA ALA A 194 9.37 -0.97 -0.35
C ALA A 194 8.28 -0.23 -1.15
N LEU A 195 7.47 0.57 -0.44
CA LEU A 195 6.39 1.40 -1.00
C LEU A 195 6.90 2.70 -1.63
N CYS A 196 8.17 3.07 -1.39
CA CYS A 196 8.76 4.30 -1.89
C CYS A 196 10.14 4.06 -2.51
N GLY A 197 10.44 4.88 -3.54
CA GLY A 197 11.70 4.91 -4.28
C GLY A 197 12.96 4.95 -3.41
N CYS A 198 12.85 5.57 -2.23
CA CYS A 198 13.96 5.75 -1.29
C CYS A 198 14.42 4.44 -0.63
N LYS A 199 13.57 3.40 -0.60
CA LYS A 199 13.87 2.08 -0.03
C LYS A 199 13.85 0.95 -1.07
N THR A 200 13.30 1.17 -2.25
CA THR A 200 13.43 0.24 -3.38
C THR A 200 14.81 0.45 -4.01
N SER A 201 15.80 -0.33 -3.59
CA SER A 201 16.87 -0.62 -4.55
C SER A 201 16.28 -1.55 -5.59
N ASP A 202 16.15 -1.06 -6.81
CA ASP A 202 15.76 -1.80 -8.02
C ASP A 202 16.83 -2.80 -8.47
N ILE A 203 17.84 -3.01 -7.62
CA ILE A 203 18.96 -3.92 -7.78
C ILE A 203 18.67 -5.19 -6.96
N PRO A 204 18.62 -6.37 -7.60
CA PRO A 204 18.39 -7.64 -6.92
C PRO A 204 19.33 -7.85 -5.69
N PRO A 205 18.83 -8.38 -4.55
CA PRO A 205 19.64 -8.58 -3.34
C PRO A 205 20.91 -9.43 -3.55
N ARG A 206 20.90 -10.34 -4.52
CA ARG A 206 22.09 -11.12 -4.91
C ARG A 206 23.25 -10.25 -5.40
N ILE A 207 22.95 -9.19 -6.16
CA ILE A 207 23.96 -8.23 -6.62
C ILE A 207 24.44 -7.39 -5.45
N ILE A 208 23.54 -6.95 -4.56
CA ILE A 208 23.96 -6.20 -3.36
C ILE A 208 24.94 -7.03 -2.52
N ARG A 209 24.66 -8.33 -2.34
CA ARG A 209 25.56 -9.26 -1.63
C ARG A 209 26.89 -9.49 -2.37
N SER A 210 26.91 -9.50 -3.71
CA SER A 210 28.15 -9.68 -4.46
C SER A 210 29.10 -8.50 -4.29
N PHE A 211 28.57 -7.27 -4.31
CA PHE A 211 29.32 -6.05 -3.99
C PHE A 211 29.76 -6.01 -2.51
N GLY A 212 28.91 -6.49 -1.58
CA GLY A 212 29.29 -6.63 -0.17
C GLY A 212 30.53 -7.51 0.04
N LYS A 213 30.65 -8.64 -0.68
CA LYS A 213 31.80 -9.55 -0.59
C LYS A 213 33.13 -8.92 -0.99
N ILE A 214 33.10 -7.91 -1.86
CA ILE A 214 34.29 -7.19 -2.32
C ILE A 214 34.57 -5.91 -1.51
N GLY A 215 33.81 -5.66 -0.45
CA GLY A 215 34.00 -4.52 0.46
C GLY A 215 33.31 -3.23 0.00
N PHE A 216 32.22 -3.34 -0.78
CA PHE A 216 31.38 -2.21 -1.17
C PHE A 216 30.04 -2.25 -0.41
N GLU A 217 29.60 -1.08 0.03
CA GLU A 217 28.30 -0.86 0.66
C GLU A 217 27.35 -0.17 -0.32
N LYS A 218 26.04 -0.38 -0.15
CA LYS A 218 25.01 0.22 -1.00
C LYS A 218 24.41 1.46 -0.31
N SER A 219 24.47 2.60 -1.00
CA SER A 219 23.72 3.82 -0.66
C SER A 219 22.36 3.83 -1.40
N THR A 220 21.68 4.96 -1.50
CA THR A 220 20.38 5.07 -2.19
C THR A 220 20.47 4.65 -3.67
N ASP A 221 21.43 5.18 -4.42
CA ASP A 221 21.53 5.08 -5.88
C ASP A 221 22.87 4.51 -6.39
N TYR A 222 23.91 4.45 -5.55
CA TYR A 222 25.23 3.87 -5.91
C TYR A 222 25.79 2.93 -4.85
N PHE A 223 26.81 2.16 -5.23
CA PHE A 223 27.69 1.43 -4.32
C PHE A 223 28.92 2.27 -4.02
N PHE A 224 29.43 2.24 -2.79
CA PHE A 224 30.66 2.92 -2.42
C PHE A 224 31.59 1.98 -1.66
N GLY A 225 32.89 2.16 -1.87
CA GLY A 225 33.91 1.31 -1.27
C GLY A 225 35.30 1.82 -1.56
N LYS A 226 36.30 1.05 -1.13
CA LYS A 226 37.71 1.40 -1.28
C LYS A 226 38.48 0.23 -1.89
N ILE A 227 39.16 0.46 -3.01
CA ILE A 227 40.09 -0.49 -3.62
C ILE A 227 41.42 0.21 -3.84
N SER A 228 42.53 -0.48 -3.51
CA SER A 228 43.90 0.03 -3.66
C SER A 228 44.11 1.43 -3.07
N GLY A 229 43.49 1.71 -1.92
CA GLY A 229 43.64 3.00 -1.24
C GLY A 229 42.72 4.13 -1.76
N LYS A 230 42.03 3.96 -2.89
CA LYS A 230 41.20 5.01 -3.52
C LYS A 230 39.71 4.77 -3.27
N ASN A 231 38.97 5.86 -3.04
CA ASN A 231 37.52 5.83 -2.90
C ASN A 231 36.86 5.66 -4.27
N ILE A 232 35.86 4.79 -4.36
CA ILE A 232 35.18 4.48 -5.61
C ILE A 232 33.68 4.49 -5.36
N ARG A 233 32.94 5.13 -6.26
CA ARG A 233 31.48 5.06 -6.33
C ARG A 233 31.10 4.35 -7.63
N ILE A 234 30.20 3.39 -7.55
CA ILE A 234 29.78 2.57 -8.68
C ILE A 234 28.27 2.71 -8.86
N TYR A 235 27.85 3.16 -10.04
CA TYR A 235 26.46 3.26 -10.45
C TYR A 235 26.17 2.13 -11.41
N LEU A 236 25.07 1.40 -11.18
CA LEU A 236 24.56 0.41 -12.12
C LEU A 236 23.36 1.01 -12.83
N ASN A 237 23.50 1.28 -14.12
CA ASN A 237 22.47 1.91 -14.94
C ASN A 237 21.79 0.87 -15.83
N LYS A 238 20.49 1.08 -16.05
CA LYS A 238 19.66 0.20 -16.89
C LYS A 238 19.68 0.66 -18.34
N ASP A 239 19.46 -0.28 -19.25
CA ASP A 239 19.10 0.01 -20.64
C ASP A 239 17.60 0.37 -20.78
N PHE A 240 17.15 0.66 -22.00
CA PHE A 240 15.75 0.98 -22.29
C PHE A 240 14.78 -0.18 -22.01
N ASN A 241 15.29 -1.41 -21.85
CA ASN A 241 14.52 -2.59 -21.49
C ASN A 241 14.52 -2.88 -19.98
N GLY A 242 15.13 -1.99 -19.17
CA GLY A 242 15.19 -2.14 -17.71
C GLY A 242 16.25 -3.13 -17.21
N LYS A 243 17.12 -3.66 -18.07
CA LYS A 243 18.21 -4.57 -17.69
C LYS A 243 19.42 -3.76 -17.23
N LEU A 244 20.06 -4.16 -16.14
CA LEU A 244 21.32 -3.55 -15.65
C LEU A 244 22.45 -3.81 -16.67
N ALA A 245 22.60 -2.91 -17.64
CA ALA A 245 23.47 -3.07 -18.80
C ALA A 245 24.77 -2.26 -18.67
N TYR A 246 24.79 -1.20 -17.86
CA TYR A 246 25.93 -0.30 -17.77
C TYR A 246 26.42 -0.18 -16.33
N MET A 247 27.75 -0.12 -16.18
CA MET A 247 28.41 0.14 -14.91
C MET A 247 29.28 1.38 -15.06
N THR A 248 28.98 2.41 -14.28
CA THR A 248 29.74 3.67 -14.25
C THR A 248 30.54 3.75 -12.96
N LEU A 249 31.86 3.85 -13.07
CA LEU A 249 32.76 4.04 -11.95
C LEU A 249 33.11 5.52 -11.85
N HIS A 250 32.97 6.08 -10.66
CA HIS A 250 33.41 7.43 -10.30
C HIS A 250 34.51 7.33 -9.24
N LEU A 251 35.66 7.94 -9.54
CA LEU A 251 36.80 8.03 -8.65
C LEU A 251 37.00 9.50 -8.24
N PRO A 252 36.48 9.91 -7.07
CA PRO A 252 36.75 11.23 -6.50
C PRO A 252 38.17 11.29 -5.94
N ILE A 253 39.02 12.14 -6.52
CA ILE A 253 40.41 12.31 -6.13
C ILE A 253 40.64 13.74 -5.68
N LYS A 254 41.32 13.93 -4.56
CA LYS A 254 41.63 15.26 -4.02
C LYS A 254 42.92 15.76 -4.69
N GLY A 255 42.85 16.89 -5.39
CA GLY A 255 43.97 17.42 -6.19
C GLY A 255 43.82 17.12 -7.68
N ASP A 256 44.93 17.26 -8.41
CA ASP A 256 44.99 16.95 -9.84
C ASP A 256 45.11 15.44 -10.06
N ALA A 257 44.33 14.91 -10.99
CA ALA A 257 44.46 13.53 -11.45
C ALA A 257 44.42 13.49 -12.98
N LYS A 258 45.17 12.53 -13.55
CA LYS A 258 45.20 12.24 -14.98
C LYS A 258 44.93 10.75 -15.19
N ALA A 259 44.07 10.43 -16.13
CA ALA A 259 43.84 9.08 -16.60
C ALA A 259 43.77 9.09 -18.12
N ALA A 260 44.29 8.04 -18.76
CA ALA A 260 44.17 7.86 -20.20
C ALA A 260 42.69 7.71 -20.61
N GLU A 261 42.35 7.92 -21.87
CA GLU A 261 41.00 7.61 -22.37
C GLU A 261 40.64 6.14 -22.03
N PRO A 262 39.39 5.83 -21.64
CA PRO A 262 38.14 6.57 -21.87
C PRO A 262 37.58 7.33 -20.65
N PHE A 263 38.41 7.76 -19.70
CA PHE A 263 37.92 8.50 -18.52
C PHE A 263 37.47 9.92 -18.87
N LYS A 264 36.29 10.31 -18.40
CA LYS A 264 35.81 11.70 -18.40
C LYS A 264 36.27 12.39 -17.11
N LYS A 265 36.95 13.53 -17.24
CA LYS A 265 37.41 14.36 -16.11
C LYS A 265 36.39 15.47 -15.84
N SER A 266 36.00 15.62 -14.59
CA SER A 266 35.23 16.76 -14.08
C SER A 266 35.95 17.34 -12.86
N VAL A 267 36.03 18.67 -12.74
CA VAL A 267 36.70 19.35 -11.63
C VAL A 267 35.66 20.09 -10.79
N ARG A 268 35.61 19.77 -9.49
CA ARG A 268 34.71 20.39 -8.51
C ARG A 268 35.53 20.95 -7.35
N GLY A 269 35.94 22.22 -7.45
CA GLY A 269 36.77 22.87 -6.44
C GLY A 269 38.12 22.18 -6.28
N LYS A 270 38.38 21.57 -5.12
CA LYS A 270 39.62 20.83 -4.82
C LYS A 270 39.60 19.35 -5.23
N TRP A 271 38.53 18.90 -5.87
CA TRP A 271 38.32 17.51 -6.25
C TRP A 271 38.31 17.36 -7.77
N THR A 272 39.04 16.35 -8.25
CA THR A 272 38.96 15.84 -9.62
C THR A 272 38.17 14.53 -9.59
N ASP A 273 36.99 14.53 -10.20
CA ASP A 273 36.17 13.35 -10.41
C ASP A 273 36.49 12.74 -11.78
N LEU A 274 37.03 11.53 -11.77
CA LEU A 274 37.22 10.73 -12.98
C LEU A 274 36.07 9.73 -13.10
N SER A 275 35.34 9.75 -14.20
CA SER A 275 34.25 8.81 -14.46
C SER A 275 34.47 8.01 -15.74
N VAL A 276 34.08 6.74 -15.70
CA VAL A 276 34.14 5.85 -16.86
C VAL A 276 32.93 4.91 -16.85
N THR A 277 32.32 4.71 -18.01
CA THR A 277 31.15 3.84 -18.16
C THR A 277 31.50 2.67 -19.06
N TYR A 278 31.18 1.47 -18.60
CA TYR A 278 31.34 0.23 -19.35
C TYR A 278 30.00 -0.46 -19.54
N ASN A 279 29.85 -1.17 -20.66
CA ASN A 279 28.78 -2.14 -20.81
C ASN A 279 29.16 -3.43 -20.06
N VAL A 280 28.28 -3.91 -19.20
CA VAL A 280 28.49 -5.09 -18.36
C VAL A 280 28.71 -6.35 -19.21
N GLY A 281 28.10 -6.43 -20.40
CA GLY A 281 28.26 -7.55 -21.33
C GLY A 281 29.68 -7.68 -21.89
N ASP A 282 30.42 -6.57 -21.99
CA ASP A 282 31.70 -6.50 -22.70
C ASP A 282 32.90 -6.71 -21.77
N ILE A 283 32.71 -6.60 -20.45
CA ILE A 283 33.79 -6.54 -19.46
C ILE A 283 34.07 -7.88 -18.75
N GLY A 284 33.37 -8.95 -19.12
CA GLY A 284 33.59 -10.30 -18.55
C GLY A 284 33.27 -10.41 -17.05
N VAL A 285 32.51 -9.46 -16.50
CA VAL A 285 32.14 -9.39 -15.09
C VAL A 285 30.74 -9.95 -14.88
N GLU A 286 30.59 -10.82 -13.87
CA GLU A 286 29.28 -11.38 -13.53
C GLU A 286 28.70 -10.72 -12.26
N LEU A 287 27.79 -9.77 -12.44
CA LEU A 287 27.20 -8.98 -11.33
C LEU A 287 26.48 -9.83 -10.27
N ASN A 288 25.89 -10.96 -10.66
CA ASN A 288 25.09 -11.80 -9.76
C ASN A 288 25.95 -12.65 -8.81
N THR A 289 27.11 -13.11 -9.27
CA THR A 289 28.04 -13.95 -8.49
C THR A 289 29.17 -13.13 -7.87
N GLY A 290 29.49 -12.00 -8.50
CA GLY A 290 30.60 -11.12 -8.16
C GLY A 290 31.94 -11.56 -8.75
N LYS A 291 31.95 -12.57 -9.63
CA LYS A 291 33.17 -13.09 -10.25
C LYS A 291 33.76 -12.04 -11.20
N GLY A 292 35.05 -11.73 -11.03
CA GLY A 292 35.79 -10.78 -11.86
C GLY A 292 35.60 -9.30 -11.50
N LEU A 293 34.67 -8.95 -10.58
CA LEU A 293 34.40 -7.56 -10.22
C LEU A 293 35.62 -6.87 -9.59
N LYS A 294 36.27 -7.55 -8.63
CA LYS A 294 37.36 -6.94 -7.85
C LYS A 294 38.59 -6.72 -8.71
N GLU A 295 38.93 -7.72 -9.54
CA GLU A 295 40.06 -7.66 -10.46
C GLU A 295 39.85 -6.57 -11.51
N PHE A 296 38.64 -6.48 -12.09
CA PHE A 296 38.30 -5.45 -13.07
C PHE A 296 38.40 -4.04 -12.48
N ILE A 297 37.85 -3.80 -11.29
CA ILE A 297 37.92 -2.48 -10.65
C ILE A 297 39.38 -2.14 -10.30
N ALA A 298 40.18 -3.10 -9.82
CA ALA A 298 41.60 -2.87 -9.53
C ALA A 298 42.39 -2.45 -10.77
N GLN A 299 42.19 -3.13 -11.91
CA GLN A 299 42.83 -2.78 -13.19
C GLN A 299 42.48 -1.36 -13.66
N ILE A 300 41.24 -0.91 -13.42
CA ILE A 300 40.80 0.46 -13.76
C ILE A 300 41.50 1.48 -12.84
N VAL A 301 41.56 1.18 -11.54
CA VAL A 301 42.17 2.06 -10.53
C VAL A 301 43.67 2.27 -10.76
N GLU A 302 44.37 1.24 -11.25
CA GLU A 302 45.79 1.30 -11.64
C GLU A 302 46.06 2.23 -12.82
N LYS A 303 45.11 2.38 -13.75
CA LYS A 303 45.22 3.28 -14.91
C LYS A 303 45.10 4.76 -14.54
N VAL A 304 44.78 5.08 -13.29
CA VAL A 304 44.62 6.44 -12.80
C VAL A 304 45.89 6.92 -12.11
N GLN A 305 46.55 7.91 -12.71
CA GLN A 305 47.72 8.59 -12.14
C GLN A 305 47.23 9.78 -11.30
N VAL A 306 47.66 9.81 -10.04
CA VAL A 306 47.38 10.87 -9.06
C VAL A 306 48.66 11.65 -8.83
#